data_AF-A0A0A2B3Z6-F1
#
_entry.id   AF-A0A0A2B3Z6-F1
#
_cell.length_a   1.000
_cell.length_b   1.000
_cell.length_c   1.000
_cell.angle_alpha   90.00
_cell.angle_beta   90.00
_cell.angle_gamma   90.00
#
_symmetry.space_group_name_H-M   'P 1'
#
loop_
_entity.id
_entity.type
_entity.pdbx_description
1 polymer ?
#
loop_
_entity_poly.entity_id
_entity_poly.type
_entity_poly.pdbx_seq_one_letter_code
_entity_poly.pdbx_strand_id
1 'polypeptide(L)' 'MSKGFATDTLISKKTKKKVIPNEPQGRLISWSPWPPANFQTRYPAFPFVLTILIVVIGQWYLTLLR' A
#
# COMPACT_ATOMS: atom_id res chain seq x y z
N MET A 1 21.11 34.86 -0.75
CA MET A 1 20.38 33.67 -0.25
C MET A 1 20.98 32.43 -0.90
N SER A 2 21.80 31.70 -0.14
CA SER A 2 22.53 30.50 -0.59
C SER A 2 21.60 29.29 -0.49
N LYS A 3 21.18 28.70 -1.61
CA LYS A 3 20.53 27.39 -1.65
C LYS A 3 21.64 26.34 -1.67
N GLY A 4 21.91 25.75 -0.51
CA GLY A 4 22.89 24.68 -0.35
C GLY A 4 22.50 23.42 -1.12
N PHE A 5 23.36 23.00 -2.03
CA PHE A 5 23.33 21.65 -2.59
C PHE A 5 24.03 20.70 -1.61
N ALA A 6 23.40 19.56 -1.31
CA ALA A 6 23.98 18.53 -0.46
C ALA A 6 25.15 17.88 -1.18
N THR A 7 26.33 17.95 -0.57
CA THR A 7 27.55 17.27 -0.98
C THR A 7 27.45 15.77 -0.68
N ASP A 8 27.62 14.94 -1.70
CA ASP A 8 27.72 13.49 -1.58
C ASP A 8 28.93 13.13 -0.70
N THR A 9 28.68 12.68 0.53
CA THR A 9 29.72 12.14 1.39
C THR A 9 29.77 10.63 1.22
N LEU A 10 30.87 10.20 0.59
CA LEU A 10 31.35 8.83 0.52
C LEU A 10 31.46 8.23 1.93
N ILE A 11 30.53 7.35 2.32
CA ILE A 11 30.75 6.39 3.41
C ILE A 11 30.76 4.99 2.82
N SER A 12 31.98 4.56 2.52
CA SER A 12 32.37 3.20 2.18
C SER A 12 32.08 2.23 3.33
N LYS A 13 31.57 1.04 2.98
CA LYS A 13 31.70 -0.26 3.68
C LYS A 13 30.90 -0.49 4.98
N LYS A 14 29.92 -1.40 4.91
CA LYS A 14 30.04 -2.76 5.48
C LYS A 14 28.76 -3.58 5.29
N THR A 15 28.95 -4.74 4.68
CA THR A 15 28.04 -5.88 4.62
C THR A 15 27.44 -6.19 6.00
N LYS A 16 26.14 -5.97 6.18
CA LYS A 16 25.32 -6.65 7.20
C LYS A 16 24.02 -7.06 6.54
N LYS A 17 23.89 -8.36 6.36
CA LYS A 17 22.72 -9.12 5.89
C LYS A 17 21.48 -8.61 6.64
N LYS A 18 20.69 -7.73 6.01
CA LYS A 18 19.43 -7.24 6.55
C LYS A 18 18.35 -7.82 5.64
N VAL A 19 17.45 -8.59 6.25
CA VAL A 19 16.23 -9.14 5.66
C VAL A 19 15.70 -8.16 4.62
N ILE A 20 15.61 -8.60 3.36
CA ILE A 20 15.03 -7.81 2.28
C ILE A 20 13.63 -7.42 2.75
N PRO A 21 13.33 -6.14 3.02
CA PRO A 21 11.94 -5.73 3.13
C PRO A 21 11.36 -5.91 1.73
N ASN A 22 10.35 -6.76 1.57
CA ASN A 22 9.67 -6.99 0.29
C ASN A 22 8.89 -5.75 -0.22
N GLU A 23 9.12 -4.57 0.37
CA GLU A 23 8.53 -3.30 -0.05
C GLU A 23 9.60 -2.21 -0.19
N PRO A 24 9.58 -1.44 -1.30
CA PRO A 24 10.60 -0.44 -1.56
C PRO A 24 10.50 0.69 -0.52
N GLN A 25 11.61 0.93 0.19
CA GLN A 25 11.79 1.97 1.23
C GLN A 25 11.82 3.40 0.68
N GLY A 26 11.04 3.70 -0.36
CA GLY A 26 11.12 4.98 -1.05
C GLY A 26 10.08 5.10 -2.16
N ARG A 27 8.80 4.93 -1.84
CA ARG A 27 7.76 5.38 -2.76
C ARG A 27 7.58 6.87 -2.53
N LEU A 28 7.97 7.68 -3.52
CA LEU A 28 7.58 9.08 -3.62
C LEU A 28 6.09 9.16 -3.27
N ILE A 29 5.79 9.89 -2.19
CA ILE A 29 4.48 9.91 -1.55
C ILE A 29 3.47 10.41 -2.58
N SER A 30 2.79 9.46 -3.24
CA SER A 30 1.66 9.75 -4.08
C SER A 30 0.55 10.22 -3.14
N TRP A 31 0.30 11.52 -3.10
CA TRP A 31 -0.82 12.12 -2.37
C TRP A 31 -2.18 11.73 -2.98
N SER A 32 -2.21 10.90 -4.03
CA SER A 32 -3.44 10.29 -4.50
C SER A 32 -3.90 9.23 -3.49
N PRO A 33 -5.19 9.23 -3.10
CA PRO A 33 -5.76 8.24 -2.19
C PRO A 33 -5.89 6.85 -2.85
N TRP A 34 -5.31 6.67 -4.03
CA TRP A 34 -5.43 5.44 -4.80
C TRP A 34 -4.63 4.32 -4.12
N PRO A 35 -5.21 3.11 -4.01
CA PRO A 35 -4.49 1.99 -3.47
C PRO A 35 -3.14 1.81 -4.17
N PRO A 36 -2.10 1.36 -3.45
CA PRO A 36 -0.82 1.03 -4.04
C PRO A 36 -1.02 0.13 -5.27
N ALA A 37 -0.17 0.27 -6.29
CA ALA A 37 -0.21 -0.58 -7.48
C ALA A 37 -0.20 -2.09 -7.16
N ASN A 38 0.31 -2.46 -5.98
CA ASN A 38 0.38 -3.83 -5.47
C ASN A 38 -0.82 -4.24 -4.58
N PHE A 39 -1.92 -3.50 -4.59
CA PHE A 39 -3.06 -3.83 -3.72
C PHE A 39 -3.71 -5.17 -4.09
N GLN A 40 -3.88 -5.43 -5.39
CA GLN A 40 -4.46 -6.68 -5.87
C GLN A 40 -3.57 -7.90 -5.56
N THR A 41 -2.26 -7.74 -5.57
CA THR A 41 -1.32 -8.82 -5.24
C THR A 41 -1.20 -9.03 -3.73
N ARG A 42 -1.33 -7.97 -2.92
CA ARG A 42 -1.31 -8.03 -1.45
C ARG A 42 -2.62 -8.53 -0.85
N TYR A 43 -3.76 -8.28 -1.52
CA TYR A 43 -5.10 -8.66 -1.07
C TYR A 43 -5.90 -9.34 -2.18
N PRO A 44 -5.50 -10.55 -2.63
CA PRO A 44 -6.14 -11.24 -3.75
C PRO A 44 -7.59 -11.64 -3.46
N ALA A 45 -7.93 -11.88 -2.20
CA ALA A 45 -9.28 -12.27 -1.76
C ALA A 45 -10.24 -11.08 -1.53
N PHE A 46 -9.73 -9.83 -1.58
CA PHE A 46 -10.53 -8.62 -1.34
C PHE A 46 -11.81 -8.54 -2.18
N PRO A 47 -11.80 -8.74 -3.53
CA PRO A 47 -13.02 -8.65 -4.32
C PRO A 47 -14.08 -9.66 -3.87
N PHE A 48 -13.68 -10.88 -3.50
CA PHE A 48 -14.60 -11.92 -3.05
C PHE A 48 -15.26 -11.57 -1.71
N VAL A 49 -14.46 -11.13 -0.73
CA VAL A 49 -14.98 -10.71 0.58
C VAL A 49 -15.95 -9.53 0.43
N LEU A 50 -15.59 -8.54 -0.39
CA LEU A 50 -16.44 -7.39 -0.67
C LEU A 50 -17.78 -7.82 -1.28
N THR A 51 -17.76 -8.74 -2.25
CA THR A 51 -19.01 -9.24 -2.86
C THR A 51 -19.92 -9.93 -1.86
N ILE A 52 -19.38 -10.78 -0.98
CA ILE A 52 -20.18 -11.46 0.05
C ILE A 52 -20.79 -10.42 1.00
N LEU A 53 -19.99 -9.45 1.44
CA LEU A 53 -20.46 -8.39 2.33
C LEU A 53 -21.64 -7.62 1.72
N ILE A 54 -21.54 -7.24 0.44
CA ILE A 54 -22.62 -6.54 -0.27
C ILE A 54 -23.88 -7.42 -0.36
N VAL A 55 -23.73 -8.70 -0.67
CA VAL A 55 -24.87 -9.64 -0.76
C VAL A 55 -25.56 -9.80 0.58
N VAL A 56 -24.80 -9.96 1.67
CA VAL A 56 -25.36 -10.08 3.03
C VAL A 56 -26.12 -8.82 3.44
N ILE A 57 -25.54 -7.64 3.20
CA ILE A 57 -26.20 -6.36 3.48
C ILE A 57 -27.45 -6.20 2.61
N GLY A 58 -27.38 -6.57 1.33
CA GLY A 58 -28.51 -6.51 0.41
C GLY A 58 -29.67 -7.42 0.82
N GLN A 59 -29.38 -8.66 1.22
CA GLN A 59 -30.40 -9.59 1.74
C GLN A 59 -31.03 -9.07 3.04
N TRP A 60 -30.20 -8.53 3.94
CA TRP A 60 -30.69 -7.95 5.18
C TRP A 60 -31.60 -6.74 4.92
N TYR A 61 -31.21 -5.87 3.99
CA TYR A 61 -32.01 -4.72 3.59
C TYR A 61 -33.35 -5.12 2.94
N LEU A 62 -33.36 -6.12 2.05
CA LEU A 62 -34.59 -6.66 1.46
C LEU A 62 -35.50 -7.31 2.51
N THR A 63 -34.91 -7.91 3.55
CA THR A 63 -35.68 -8.45 4.68
C THR A 63 -36.33 -7.33 5.50
N LEU A 64 -35.65 -6.21 5.70
CA LEU A 64 -36.22 -5.03 6.37
C LEU A 64 -37.36 -4.36 5.58
N LEU A 65 -37.32 -4.48 4.25
CA LEU A 65 -38.33 -3.88 3.36
C LEU A 65 -39.64 -4.68 3.29
N ARG A 66 -39.63 -5.92 3.79
CA ARG A 66 -40.78 -6.84 3.83
C ARG A 66 -41.53 -6.71 5.14
#